data_AF-A0A2D7Z8C5-F1
#
_entry.id   AF-A0A2D7Z8C5-F1
#
_cell.length_a   1.000
_cell.length_b   1.000
_cell.length_c   1.000
_cell.angle_alpha   90.00
_cell.angle_beta   90.00
_cell.angle_gamma   90.00
#
_symmetry.space_group_name_H-M   'P 1'
#
loop_
_entity.id
_entity.type
_entity.pdbx_description
1 polymer ?
#
loop_
_entity_poly.entity_id
_entity_poly.type
_entity_poly.pdbx_seq_one_letter_code
_entity_poly.pdbx_strand_id
1 'polypeptide(L)'
;MNEEEHLADRLHGSWFKIGWVIIGLASFAYIISSFIGWGSESEDWIGRASSFCEMARSGIMREPVNTLSNLAYIVVGMIFLHAADRMPKSGPNPFSRRGLAAPTYGITSVLLGIGSFVMHGTSTHISGMLDWSGMLLWISFPVFYNLSRWLGWNENRMITTFLITVPLLLLIDLAFDSADFSDLGAIDSQPAATVGLGALYRHILWSSAIGMLIIFELGLHTAERVTNHGVRITLVGSAPSLLLVLSAGPIPVLLIIVQCLSFFTAAAILCNTPTPYFRRSPTPWLPVGVGAFILGLIIWQFGLEGTTRCNPETFFQYHAGWHLLTALTVFSLGRYFQTEIEVRAESE
;
A
#
# COMPACT_ATOMS: atom_id res chain seq x y z
N MET A 1 -0.88 -40.54 7.07
CA MET A 1 -2.14 -40.14 7.76
C MET A 1 -1.70 -39.16 8.85
N ASN A 2 -1.47 -37.90 8.48
CA ASN A 2 -2.36 -36.74 8.71
C ASN A 2 -1.75 -35.87 9.82
N GLU A 3 -0.85 -34.93 9.50
CA GLU A 3 -0.40 -33.95 10.50
C GLU A 3 0.16 -32.62 9.94
N GLU A 4 -0.07 -32.31 8.66
CA GLU A 4 -0.01 -30.92 8.19
C GLU A 4 -1.36 -30.57 7.59
N GLU A 5 -2.33 -30.33 8.46
CA GLU A 5 -3.47 -29.51 8.07
C GLU A 5 -2.89 -28.13 7.73
N HIS A 6 -2.77 -27.87 6.43
CA HIS A 6 -2.20 -26.64 5.88
C HIS A 6 -2.83 -25.46 6.62
N LEU A 7 -2.04 -24.47 7.06
CA LEU A 7 -2.53 -23.37 7.90
C LEU A 7 -3.80 -22.72 7.34
N ALA A 8 -3.93 -22.67 6.01
CA ALA A 8 -5.11 -22.20 5.31
C ALA A 8 -6.38 -23.04 5.58
N ASP A 9 -6.25 -24.36 5.70
CA ASP A 9 -7.36 -25.27 6.01
C ASP A 9 -7.81 -25.11 7.47
N ARG A 10 -6.86 -25.02 8.41
CA ARG A 10 -7.16 -24.81 9.84
C ARG A 10 -7.91 -23.51 10.10
N LEU A 11 -7.57 -22.45 9.38
CA LEU A 11 -8.15 -21.12 9.55
C LEU A 11 -9.35 -20.87 8.63
N HIS A 12 -9.69 -21.82 7.75
CA HIS A 12 -10.83 -21.69 6.84
C HIS A 12 -12.14 -21.49 7.63
N GLY A 13 -12.93 -20.49 7.25
CA GLY A 13 -14.17 -20.13 7.95
C GLY A 13 -13.97 -19.25 9.19
N SER A 14 -12.72 -18.88 9.51
CA SER A 14 -12.38 -18.03 10.65
C SER A 14 -11.80 -16.66 10.27
N TRP A 15 -11.49 -16.39 8.99
CA TRP A 15 -10.81 -15.16 8.57
C TRP A 15 -11.65 -13.91 8.83
N PHE A 16 -12.96 -13.96 8.60
CA PHE A 16 -13.84 -12.85 8.90
C PHE A 16 -13.92 -12.57 10.41
N LYS A 17 -13.91 -13.61 11.23
CA LYS A 17 -13.86 -13.48 12.70
C LYS A 17 -12.53 -12.88 13.15
N ILE A 18 -11.41 -13.33 12.59
CA ILE A 18 -10.08 -12.78 12.86
C ILE A 18 -10.05 -11.29 12.53
N GLY A 19 -10.63 -10.88 11.39
CA GLY A 19 -10.78 -9.46 11.04
C GLY A 19 -11.51 -8.65 12.11
N TRP A 20 -12.65 -9.14 12.61
CA TRP A 20 -13.37 -8.49 13.70
C TRP A 20 -12.60 -8.45 15.02
N VAL A 21 -11.82 -9.50 15.34
CA VAL A 21 -10.96 -9.50 16.52
C VAL A 21 -9.88 -8.42 16.41
N ILE A 22 -9.23 -8.30 15.25
CA ILE A 22 -8.22 -7.25 15.00
C ILE A 22 -8.84 -5.86 15.16
N ILE A 23 -10.00 -5.61 14.53
CA ILE A 23 -10.72 -4.33 14.62
C ILE A 23 -11.13 -4.04 16.07
N GLY A 24 -11.65 -5.04 16.79
CA GLY A 24 -12.09 -4.90 18.16
C GLY A 24 -10.95 -4.58 19.12
N LEU A 25 -9.80 -5.26 18.98
CA LEU A 25 -8.61 -4.97 19.77
C LEU A 25 -8.06 -3.56 19.48
N ALA A 26 -7.98 -3.17 18.20
CA ALA A 26 -7.53 -1.83 17.82
C ALA A 26 -8.47 -0.73 18.34
N SER A 27 -9.79 -0.94 18.22
CA SER A 27 -10.80 -0.01 18.71
C SER A 27 -10.78 0.11 20.23
N PHE A 28 -10.62 -1.02 20.94
CA PHE A 28 -10.47 -1.04 22.39
C PHE A 28 -9.21 -0.26 22.82
N ALA A 29 -8.07 -0.54 22.20
CA ALA A 29 -6.83 0.18 22.49
C ALA A 29 -6.95 1.69 22.22
N TYR A 30 -7.57 2.08 21.10
CA TYR A 30 -7.78 3.48 20.75
C TYR A 30 -8.68 4.19 21.77
N ILE A 31 -9.83 3.59 22.11
CA ILE A 31 -10.78 4.18 23.07
C ILE A 31 -10.14 4.32 24.45
N ILE A 32 -9.44 3.29 24.95
CA ILE A 32 -8.76 3.36 26.25
C ILE A 32 -7.70 4.46 26.25
N SER A 33 -6.87 4.54 25.21
CA SER A 33 -5.86 5.61 25.08
C SER A 33 -6.51 7.00 25.02
N SER A 34 -7.69 7.14 24.40
CA SER A 34 -8.39 8.42 24.33
C SER A 34 -8.80 8.99 25.71
N PHE A 35 -9.00 8.14 26.72
CA PHE A 35 -9.29 8.58 28.09
C PHE A 35 -8.05 9.08 28.83
N ILE A 36 -6.87 8.62 28.43
CA ILE A 36 -5.58 9.07 28.95
C ILE A 36 -5.16 10.38 28.25
N GLY A 37 -5.58 10.53 26.99
CA GLY A 37 -5.18 11.61 26.11
C GLY A 37 -4.02 11.20 25.19
N TRP A 38 -3.73 12.03 24.20
CA TRP A 38 -2.77 11.72 23.12
C TRP A 38 -1.36 12.29 23.37
N GLY A 39 -1.13 12.90 24.54
CA GLY A 39 0.13 13.55 24.90
C GLY A 39 0.27 14.97 24.33
N SER A 40 1.30 15.70 24.80
CA SER A 40 1.51 17.10 24.44
C SER A 40 1.75 17.31 22.94
N GLU A 41 2.46 16.37 22.29
CA GLU A 41 2.70 16.40 20.84
C GLU A 41 1.39 16.54 20.06
N SER A 42 0.37 15.78 20.44
CA SER A 42 -0.94 15.82 19.80
C SER A 42 -1.76 17.06 20.17
N GLU A 43 -1.67 17.50 21.44
CA GLU A 43 -2.40 18.68 21.92
C GLU A 43 -1.90 19.98 21.26
N ASP A 44 -0.60 20.07 20.96
CA ASP A 44 0.02 21.23 20.31
C ASP A 44 -0.51 21.51 18.90
N TRP A 45 -1.12 20.50 18.27
CA TRP A 45 -1.76 20.63 16.96
C TRP A 45 -3.15 21.27 17.01
N ILE A 46 -3.83 21.27 18.16
CA ILE A 46 -5.21 21.74 18.25
C ILE A 46 -5.33 23.21 17.79
N GLY A 47 -6.29 23.46 16.89
CA GLY A 47 -6.50 24.78 16.30
C GLY A 47 -5.55 25.13 15.15
N ARG A 48 -4.77 24.15 14.66
CA ARG A 48 -3.94 24.27 13.44
C ARG A 48 -4.47 23.34 12.36
N ALA A 49 -4.33 23.77 11.10
CA ALA A 49 -4.54 22.89 9.97
C ALA A 49 -3.43 21.82 9.97
N SER A 50 -3.79 20.56 9.74
CA SER A 50 -2.79 19.53 9.49
C SER A 50 -2.16 19.73 8.11
N SER A 51 -1.06 19.02 7.83
CA SER A 51 -0.50 18.96 6.47
C SER A 51 -1.50 18.43 5.42
N PHE A 52 -2.55 17.74 5.87
CA PHE A 52 -3.67 17.23 5.08
C PHE A 52 -4.90 18.15 5.10
N CYS A 53 -4.66 19.42 5.43
CA CYS A 53 -5.60 20.53 5.47
C CYS A 53 -6.61 20.54 6.62
N GLU A 54 -7.11 19.39 7.09
CA GLU A 54 -8.17 19.36 8.10
C GLU A 54 -7.73 20.02 9.41
N MET A 55 -8.59 20.87 9.97
CA MET A 55 -8.33 21.52 11.25
C MET A 55 -8.30 20.49 12.38
N ALA A 56 -7.20 20.44 13.13
CA ALA A 56 -7.08 19.58 14.30
C ALA A 56 -7.98 20.08 15.45
N ARG A 57 -8.86 19.20 15.95
CA ARG A 57 -9.85 19.50 16.99
C ARG A 57 -9.54 18.81 18.32
N SER A 58 -10.09 19.38 19.39
CA SER A 58 -10.14 18.71 20.68
C SER A 58 -11.15 17.54 20.66
N GLY A 59 -10.95 16.57 21.54
CA GLY A 59 -11.78 15.37 21.63
C GLY A 59 -11.04 14.10 21.18
N ILE A 60 -11.82 13.08 20.83
CA ILE A 60 -11.28 11.74 20.53
C ILE A 60 -10.53 11.67 19.20
N MET A 61 -10.81 12.55 18.24
CA MET A 61 -10.19 12.56 16.91
C MET A 61 -9.67 13.95 16.58
N ARG A 62 -8.41 14.05 16.16
CA ARG A 62 -7.82 15.32 15.70
C ARG A 62 -8.39 15.75 14.36
N GLU A 63 -8.39 14.85 13.39
CA GLU A 63 -8.94 15.12 12.05
C GLU A 63 -10.14 14.20 11.78
N PRO A 64 -11.37 14.51 12.25
CA PRO A 64 -12.51 13.60 12.17
C PRO A 64 -12.82 13.06 10.77
N VAL A 65 -12.78 13.88 9.72
CA VAL A 65 -13.16 13.47 8.36
C VAL A 65 -12.07 12.57 7.76
N ASN A 66 -10.80 12.95 7.89
CA ASN A 66 -9.65 12.15 7.47
C ASN A 66 -9.56 10.85 8.27
N THR A 67 -9.88 10.88 9.57
CA THR A 67 -9.94 9.68 10.42
C THR A 67 -11.03 8.72 9.96
N LEU A 68 -12.27 9.18 9.81
CA LEU A 68 -13.41 8.31 9.50
C LEU A 68 -13.39 7.77 8.07
N SER A 69 -12.81 8.50 7.11
CA SER A 69 -12.70 8.03 5.73
C SER A 69 -11.81 6.78 5.58
N ASN A 70 -10.91 6.54 6.54
CA ASN A 70 -10.08 5.32 6.60
C ASN A 70 -10.87 4.03 6.89
N LEU A 71 -12.11 4.13 7.38
CA LEU A 71 -13.02 2.99 7.49
C LEU A 71 -13.27 2.31 6.14
N ALA A 72 -13.10 3.03 5.01
CA ALA A 72 -13.23 2.46 3.68
C ALA A 72 -12.24 1.32 3.42
N TYR A 73 -10.97 1.45 3.83
CA TYR A 73 -9.98 0.38 3.71
C TYR A 73 -10.34 -0.83 4.58
N ILE A 74 -10.81 -0.58 5.81
CA ILE A 74 -11.26 -1.64 6.72
C ILE A 74 -12.43 -2.41 6.10
N VAL A 75 -13.43 -1.71 5.56
CA VAL A 75 -14.56 -2.34 4.87
C VAL A 75 -14.08 -3.20 3.70
N VAL A 76 -13.17 -2.68 2.86
CA VAL A 76 -12.61 -3.43 1.73
C VAL A 76 -11.88 -4.69 2.21
N GLY A 77 -11.04 -4.59 3.24
CA GLY A 77 -10.36 -5.73 3.83
C GLY A 77 -11.33 -6.77 4.37
N MET A 78 -12.38 -6.34 5.08
CA MET A 78 -13.43 -7.22 5.61
C MET A 78 -14.23 -7.92 4.51
N ILE A 79 -14.47 -7.28 3.36
CA ILE A 79 -15.08 -7.92 2.18
C ILE A 79 -14.22 -9.10 1.70
N PHE A 80 -12.89 -8.93 1.60
CA PHE A 80 -12.01 -10.02 1.17
C PHE A 80 -11.88 -11.12 2.22
N LEU A 81 -11.83 -10.80 3.51
CA LEU A 81 -11.82 -11.81 4.58
C LEU A 81 -13.12 -12.63 4.60
N HIS A 82 -14.25 -11.95 4.42
CA HIS A 82 -15.54 -12.60 4.27
C HIS A 82 -15.58 -13.52 3.04
N ALA A 83 -15.04 -13.08 1.91
CA ALA A 83 -14.96 -13.90 0.71
C ALA A 83 -14.06 -15.13 0.91
N ALA A 84 -12.90 -14.96 1.56
CA ALA A 84 -11.93 -16.02 1.82
C ALA A 84 -12.54 -17.22 2.59
N ASP A 85 -13.41 -16.94 3.57
CA ASP A 85 -14.13 -17.97 4.33
C ASP A 85 -15.06 -18.86 3.49
N ARG A 86 -15.43 -18.42 2.28
CA ARG A 86 -16.34 -19.13 1.38
C ARG A 86 -15.64 -19.75 0.17
N MET A 87 -14.33 -19.57 0.04
CA MET A 87 -13.62 -20.04 -1.14
C MET A 87 -13.61 -21.59 -1.23
N PRO A 88 -13.71 -22.14 -2.45
CA PRO A 88 -13.62 -23.58 -2.69
C PRO A 88 -12.20 -24.10 -2.45
N LYS A 89 -12.06 -25.40 -2.14
CA LYS A 89 -10.73 -26.02 -1.87
C LYS A 89 -9.75 -25.86 -3.03
N SER A 90 -10.23 -25.91 -4.26
CA SER A 90 -9.45 -25.74 -5.48
C SER A 90 -10.02 -24.58 -6.30
N GLY A 91 -9.16 -23.99 -7.14
CA GLY A 91 -9.50 -22.86 -7.99
C GLY A 91 -8.31 -22.48 -8.88
N PRO A 92 -8.54 -21.62 -9.88
CA PRO A 92 -7.56 -21.32 -10.92
C PRO A 92 -6.37 -20.48 -10.44
N ASN A 93 -6.45 -19.85 -9.26
CA ASN A 93 -5.39 -19.00 -8.72
C ASN A 93 -5.47 -18.92 -7.17
N PRO A 94 -4.40 -18.48 -6.47
CA PRO A 94 -4.40 -18.34 -5.01
C PRO A 94 -5.44 -17.35 -4.44
N PHE A 95 -5.97 -16.43 -5.26
CA PHE A 95 -6.99 -15.46 -4.87
C PHE A 95 -8.44 -15.96 -5.00
N SER A 96 -8.66 -17.14 -5.59
CA SER A 96 -9.98 -17.70 -5.88
C SER A 96 -10.21 -19.09 -5.28
N ARG A 97 -9.25 -19.60 -4.50
CA ARG A 97 -9.34 -20.87 -3.76
C ARG A 97 -8.99 -20.67 -2.29
N ARG A 98 -9.26 -21.69 -1.47
CA ARG A 98 -8.75 -21.76 -0.10
C ARG A 98 -7.23 -21.64 -0.12
N GLY A 99 -6.73 -20.68 0.63
CA GLY A 99 -5.33 -20.26 0.63
C GLY A 99 -5.11 -19.12 1.61
N LEU A 100 -3.88 -18.63 1.64
CA LEU A 100 -3.43 -17.52 2.47
C LEU A 100 -3.38 -16.20 1.69
N ALA A 101 -3.29 -16.22 0.36
CA ALA A 101 -3.14 -14.98 -0.42
C ALA A 101 -4.30 -14.00 -0.23
N ALA A 102 -5.54 -14.43 -0.47
CA ALA A 102 -6.72 -13.59 -0.30
C ALA A 102 -6.93 -13.08 1.14
N PRO A 103 -6.85 -13.93 2.20
CA PRO A 103 -6.99 -13.43 3.56
C PRO A 103 -5.82 -12.56 4.01
N THR A 104 -4.58 -12.81 3.57
CA THR A 104 -3.46 -11.89 3.84
C THR A 104 -3.74 -10.53 3.21
N TYR A 105 -4.20 -10.46 1.95
CA TYR A 105 -4.61 -9.20 1.32
C TYR A 105 -5.70 -8.47 2.11
N GLY A 106 -6.70 -9.22 2.61
CA GLY A 106 -7.75 -8.67 3.46
C GLY A 106 -7.21 -8.12 4.77
N ILE A 107 -6.35 -8.86 5.47
CA ILE A 107 -5.72 -8.44 6.73
C ILE A 107 -4.87 -7.19 6.51
N THR A 108 -4.01 -7.15 5.49
CA THR A 108 -3.15 -5.98 5.24
C THR A 108 -3.98 -4.76 4.86
N SER A 109 -5.11 -4.92 4.18
CA SER A 109 -6.06 -3.82 3.91
C SER A 109 -6.74 -3.30 5.17
N VAL A 110 -7.10 -4.18 6.12
CA VAL A 110 -7.60 -3.77 7.44
C VAL A 110 -6.53 -3.01 8.23
N LEU A 111 -5.29 -3.51 8.23
CA LEU A 111 -4.17 -2.89 8.94
C LEU A 111 -3.79 -1.52 8.34
N LEU A 112 -3.85 -1.37 7.02
CA LEU A 112 -3.73 -0.07 6.35
C LEU A 112 -4.76 0.93 6.89
N GLY A 113 -6.04 0.54 6.93
CA GLY A 113 -7.09 1.40 7.46
C GLY A 113 -6.93 1.74 8.93
N ILE A 114 -6.52 0.77 9.77
CA ILE A 114 -6.27 1.01 11.20
C ILE A 114 -5.10 1.98 11.41
N GLY A 115 -3.96 1.75 10.74
CA GLY A 115 -2.78 2.61 10.88
C GLY A 115 -3.09 4.06 10.53
N SER A 116 -3.73 4.28 9.39
CA SER A 116 -4.09 5.62 8.92
C SER A 116 -5.17 6.28 9.77
N PHE A 117 -6.17 5.52 10.25
CA PHE A 117 -7.17 6.00 11.20
C PHE A 117 -6.49 6.52 12.49
N VAL A 118 -5.55 5.77 13.04
CA VAL A 118 -4.85 6.16 14.28
C VAL A 118 -3.97 7.39 14.05
N MET A 119 -3.34 7.50 12.88
CA MET A 119 -2.52 8.66 12.50
C MET A 119 -3.34 9.95 12.47
N HIS A 120 -4.41 10.01 11.68
CA HIS A 120 -5.29 11.18 11.63
C HIS A 120 -6.06 11.41 12.94
N GLY A 121 -6.35 10.33 13.66
CA GLY A 121 -7.09 10.39 14.91
C GLY A 121 -6.27 11.02 16.04
N THR A 122 -4.95 10.84 16.03
CA THR A 122 -4.09 11.23 17.17
C THR A 122 -3.02 12.26 16.82
N SER A 123 -2.58 12.36 15.56
CA SER A 123 -1.53 13.30 15.11
C SER A 123 -0.23 13.21 15.95
N THR A 124 0.25 11.98 16.17
CA THR A 124 1.52 11.71 16.90
C THR A 124 2.55 11.03 16.01
N HIS A 125 3.84 11.16 16.33
CA HIS A 125 4.92 10.52 15.58
C HIS A 125 4.75 9.00 15.48
N ILE A 126 4.45 8.33 16.60
CA ILE A 126 4.22 6.88 16.65
C ILE A 126 3.05 6.48 15.74
N SER A 127 1.98 7.28 15.72
CA SER A 127 0.85 7.02 14.84
C SER A 127 1.21 7.20 13.36
N GLY A 128 2.08 8.14 13.01
CA GLY A 128 2.65 8.27 11.66
C GLY A 128 3.43 7.02 11.23
N MET A 129 4.19 6.41 12.13
CA MET A 129 4.88 5.13 11.85
C MET A 129 3.89 3.98 11.61
N LEU A 130 2.75 3.96 12.31
CA LEU A 130 1.71 2.95 12.11
C LEU A 130 1.03 3.08 10.73
N ASP A 131 0.74 4.31 10.30
CA ASP A 131 0.21 4.60 8.96
C ASP A 131 1.19 4.14 7.87
N TRP A 132 2.46 4.57 7.96
CA TRP A 132 3.52 4.14 7.05
C TRP A 132 3.67 2.61 7.01
N SER A 133 3.63 1.95 8.18
CA SER A 133 3.72 0.50 8.27
C SER A 133 2.56 -0.20 7.57
N GLY A 134 1.33 0.32 7.75
CA GLY A 134 0.13 -0.17 7.07
C GLY A 134 0.22 0.00 5.56
N MET A 135 0.67 1.17 5.10
CA MET A 135 0.92 1.48 3.68
C MET A 135 1.93 0.51 3.06
N LEU A 136 3.11 0.36 3.68
CA LEU A 136 4.17 -0.51 3.19
C LEU A 136 3.73 -1.98 3.17
N LEU A 137 3.06 -2.44 4.23
CA LEU A 137 2.55 -3.80 4.34
C LEU A 137 1.54 -4.11 3.23
N TRP A 138 0.60 -3.19 2.98
CA TRP A 138 -0.40 -3.38 1.95
C TRP A 138 0.22 -3.37 0.55
N ILE A 139 1.02 -2.36 0.17
CA ILE A 139 1.58 -2.27 -1.20
C ILE A 139 2.61 -3.35 -1.50
N SER A 140 3.31 -3.85 -0.48
CA SER A 140 4.24 -4.96 -0.65
C SER A 140 3.51 -6.24 -1.07
N PHE A 141 2.29 -6.49 -0.56
CA PHE A 141 1.54 -7.69 -0.93
C PHE A 141 1.34 -7.86 -2.45
N PRO A 142 0.75 -6.92 -3.21
CA PRO A 142 0.56 -7.06 -4.66
C PRO A 142 1.90 -7.14 -5.41
N VAL A 143 2.98 -6.53 -4.90
CA VAL A 143 4.33 -6.69 -5.46
C VAL A 143 4.84 -8.12 -5.30
N PHE A 144 4.76 -8.68 -4.09
CA PHE A 144 5.16 -10.06 -3.82
C PHE A 144 4.25 -11.09 -4.51
N TYR A 145 2.95 -10.80 -4.61
CA TYR A 145 2.02 -11.62 -5.37
C TYR A 145 2.45 -11.70 -6.83
N ASN A 146 2.71 -10.57 -7.47
CA ASN A 146 3.20 -10.54 -8.85
C ASN A 146 4.56 -11.20 -9.02
N LEU A 147 5.55 -10.83 -8.19
CA LEU A 147 6.88 -11.43 -8.21
C LEU A 147 6.81 -12.96 -8.11
N SER A 148 5.95 -13.48 -7.23
CA SER A 148 5.76 -14.91 -7.07
C SER A 148 5.19 -15.59 -8.31
N ARG A 149 4.31 -14.91 -9.07
CA ARG A 149 3.80 -15.48 -10.32
C ARG A 149 4.90 -15.51 -11.40
N TRP A 150 5.67 -14.42 -11.52
CA TRP A 150 6.79 -14.32 -12.46
C TRP A 150 7.91 -15.32 -12.17
N LEU A 151 8.17 -15.62 -10.90
CA LEU A 151 9.19 -16.59 -10.48
C LEU A 151 8.66 -18.02 -10.28
N GLY A 152 7.38 -18.28 -10.55
CA GLY A 152 6.76 -19.60 -10.37
C GLY A 152 6.75 -20.09 -8.91
N TRP A 153 6.69 -19.18 -7.94
CA TRP A 153 6.66 -19.53 -6.53
C TRP A 153 5.27 -20.02 -6.10
N ASN A 154 5.27 -21.09 -5.31
CA ASN A 154 4.08 -21.51 -4.59
C ASN A 154 3.67 -20.45 -3.54
N GLU A 155 2.43 -20.58 -3.08
CA GLU A 155 1.80 -19.65 -2.14
C GLU A 155 2.57 -19.54 -0.81
N ASN A 156 3.03 -20.65 -0.24
CA ASN A 156 3.76 -20.65 1.02
C ASN A 156 5.07 -19.85 0.90
N ARG A 157 5.84 -20.06 -0.17
CA ARG A 157 7.07 -19.30 -0.42
C ARG A 157 6.78 -17.82 -0.57
N MET A 158 5.73 -17.44 -1.31
CA MET A 158 5.32 -16.04 -1.45
C MET A 158 4.99 -15.41 -0.09
N ILE A 159 4.16 -16.06 0.72
CA ILE A 159 3.72 -15.54 2.02
C ILE A 159 4.89 -15.46 3.00
N THR A 160 5.74 -16.50 3.07
CA THR A 160 6.92 -16.49 3.94
C THR A 160 7.91 -15.40 3.55
N THR A 161 8.21 -15.22 2.26
CA THR A 161 9.11 -14.15 1.83
C THR A 161 8.51 -12.77 2.14
N PHE A 162 7.22 -12.57 1.90
CA PHE A 162 6.52 -11.34 2.27
C PHE A 162 6.60 -11.04 3.78
N LEU A 163 6.29 -12.04 4.62
CA LEU A 163 6.30 -11.90 6.08
C LEU A 163 7.69 -11.75 6.69
N ILE A 164 8.76 -12.11 5.97
CA ILE A 164 10.14 -11.87 6.41
C ILE A 164 10.62 -10.51 5.91
N THR A 165 10.43 -10.22 4.62
CA THR A 165 11.01 -9.02 4.01
C THR A 165 10.35 -7.75 4.52
N VAL A 166 9.03 -7.69 4.64
CA VAL A 166 8.36 -6.43 5.05
C VAL A 166 8.76 -6.01 6.47
N PRO A 167 8.74 -6.90 7.50
CA PRO A 167 9.24 -6.52 8.82
C PRO A 167 10.71 -6.13 8.83
N LEU A 168 11.58 -6.77 8.03
CA LEU A 168 12.98 -6.35 7.92
C LEU A 168 13.10 -4.93 7.35
N LEU A 169 12.30 -4.56 6.34
CA LEU A 169 12.28 -3.21 5.82
C LEU A 169 11.79 -2.20 6.86
N LEU A 170 10.77 -2.55 7.66
CA LEU A 170 10.29 -1.70 8.76
C LEU A 170 11.31 -1.57 9.90
N LEU A 171 12.08 -2.61 10.19
CA LEU A 171 13.17 -2.55 11.19
C LEU A 171 14.32 -1.65 10.71
N ILE A 172 14.63 -1.67 9.40
CA ILE A 172 15.59 -0.76 8.80
C ILE A 172 15.07 0.69 8.85
N ASP A 173 13.78 0.91 8.55
CA ASP A 173 13.13 2.21 8.68
C ASP A 173 13.28 2.76 10.11
N LEU A 174 12.95 1.94 11.11
CA LEU A 174 13.07 2.28 12.53
C LEU A 174 14.52 2.63 12.92
N ALA A 175 15.50 1.91 12.38
CA ALA A 175 16.91 2.19 12.64
C ALA A 175 17.32 3.56 12.06
N PHE A 176 16.88 3.91 10.85
CA PHE A 176 17.16 5.23 10.25
C PHE A 176 16.42 6.36 10.96
N ASP A 177 15.18 6.15 11.35
CA ASP A 177 14.36 7.11 12.08
C ASP A 177 14.97 7.43 13.46
N SER A 178 15.47 6.41 14.16
CA SER A 178 16.19 6.58 15.43
C SER A 178 17.53 7.30 15.29
N ALA A 179 18.18 7.19 14.12
CA ALA A 179 19.43 7.88 13.82
C ALA A 179 19.19 9.37 13.55
N ASP A 180 18.12 9.71 12.82
CA ASP A 180 17.72 11.11 12.56
C ASP A 180 17.35 11.83 13.89
N PHE A 181 16.81 11.13 14.91
CA PHE A 181 16.55 11.70 16.24
C PHE A 181 17.82 11.95 17.08
N SER A 182 18.91 11.23 16.81
CA SER A 182 20.16 11.36 17.57
C SER A 182 21.01 12.59 17.17
N ASP A 183 20.71 13.22 16.03
CA ASP A 183 21.39 14.43 15.53
C ASP A 183 20.68 15.75 15.91
N LEU A 184 19.58 15.69 16.66
CA LEU A 184 18.83 16.85 17.18
C LEU A 184 19.56 17.66 18.26
N GLY A 185 20.82 17.33 18.55
CA GLY A 185 21.71 18.14 19.40
C GLY A 185 22.31 19.38 18.72
N ALA A 186 22.06 19.61 17.42
CA ALA A 186 22.80 20.64 16.67
C ALA A 186 22.08 21.24 15.45
N ILE A 187 20.85 21.76 15.56
CA ILE A 187 20.25 22.46 14.39
C ILE A 187 19.44 23.69 14.82
N ASP A 188 20.16 24.79 15.06
CA ASP A 188 19.64 26.12 14.73
C ASP A 188 20.27 26.47 13.37
N SER A 189 19.45 26.75 12.36
CA SER A 189 19.79 27.02 10.95
C SER A 189 20.27 25.82 10.09
N GLN A 190 19.40 25.23 9.26
CA GLN A 190 19.81 24.73 7.93
C GLN A 190 18.66 24.82 6.89
N PRO A 191 18.96 25.12 5.61
CA PRO A 191 18.00 25.21 4.52
C PRO A 191 17.63 23.82 3.96
N ALA A 192 16.80 23.78 2.92
CA ALA A 192 16.21 22.60 2.22
C ALA A 192 17.17 21.48 1.72
N ALA A 193 18.40 21.39 2.21
CA ALA A 193 19.43 20.43 1.84
C ALA A 193 19.55 19.20 2.76
N THR A 194 18.72 19.06 3.79
CA THR A 194 18.80 17.92 4.73
C THR A 194 17.46 17.19 4.83
N VAL A 195 17.07 16.50 3.77
CA VAL A 195 16.04 15.45 3.89
C VAL A 195 16.66 14.31 4.68
N GLY A 196 16.08 13.98 5.84
CA GLY A 196 16.57 12.91 6.72
C GLY A 196 16.70 11.57 6.01
N LEU A 197 17.62 10.72 6.49
CA LEU A 197 17.91 9.44 5.84
C LEU A 197 16.67 8.53 5.85
N GLY A 198 15.86 8.60 6.92
CA GLY A 198 14.58 7.89 6.99
C GLY A 198 13.59 8.35 5.91
N ALA A 199 13.45 9.66 5.70
CA ALA A 199 12.54 10.18 4.66
C ALA A 199 12.97 9.77 3.24
N LEU A 200 14.27 9.77 2.95
CA LEU A 200 14.81 9.27 1.68
C LEU A 200 14.54 7.77 1.50
N TYR A 201 14.75 6.99 2.56
CA TYR A 201 14.50 5.54 2.56
C TYR A 201 13.02 5.23 2.28
N ARG A 202 12.10 5.88 2.99
CA ARG A 202 10.65 5.75 2.78
C ARG A 202 10.24 6.09 1.34
N HIS A 203 10.79 7.17 0.79
CA HIS A 203 10.51 7.53 -0.60
C HIS A 203 10.99 6.46 -1.59
N ILE A 204 12.21 5.95 -1.44
CA ILE A 204 12.76 4.90 -2.31
C ILE A 204 11.92 3.63 -2.22
N LEU A 205 11.54 3.20 -1.01
CA LEU A 205 10.69 2.03 -0.83
C LEU A 205 9.32 2.21 -1.47
N TRP A 206 8.66 3.33 -1.21
CA TRP A 206 7.32 3.62 -1.72
C TRP A 206 7.30 3.65 -3.25
N SER A 207 8.21 4.44 -3.84
CA SER A 207 8.32 4.55 -5.29
C SER A 207 8.70 3.22 -5.94
N SER A 208 9.60 2.45 -5.32
CA SER A 208 9.96 1.11 -5.79
C SER A 208 8.77 0.15 -5.78
N ALA A 209 7.98 0.13 -4.71
CA ALA A 209 6.84 -0.78 -4.61
C ALA A 209 5.76 -0.47 -5.66
N ILE A 210 5.36 0.80 -5.79
CA ILE A 210 4.40 1.24 -6.82
C ILE A 210 4.96 1.00 -8.22
N GLY A 211 6.24 1.34 -8.44
CA GLY A 211 6.90 1.16 -9.73
C GLY A 211 6.99 -0.30 -10.16
N MET A 212 7.34 -1.20 -9.24
CA MET A 212 7.37 -2.64 -9.51
C MET A 212 5.98 -3.20 -9.81
N LEU A 213 4.93 -2.75 -9.11
CA LEU A 213 3.56 -3.13 -9.45
C LEU A 213 3.21 -2.75 -10.90
N ILE A 214 3.52 -1.51 -11.31
CA ILE A 214 3.30 -1.05 -12.69
C ILE A 214 4.11 -1.89 -13.68
N ILE A 215 5.39 -2.15 -13.39
CA ILE A 215 6.29 -2.93 -14.25
C ILE A 215 5.73 -4.34 -14.47
N PHE A 216 5.27 -5.00 -13.41
CA PHE A 216 4.69 -6.34 -13.52
C PHE A 216 3.40 -6.36 -14.34
N GLU A 217 2.45 -5.45 -14.07
CA GLU A 217 1.15 -5.47 -14.76
C GLU A 217 1.26 -5.00 -16.21
N LEU A 218 2.03 -3.94 -16.48
CA LEU A 218 2.25 -3.46 -17.85
C LEU A 218 3.12 -4.46 -18.62
N GLY A 219 4.09 -5.09 -17.96
CA GLY A 219 4.90 -6.16 -18.51
C GLY A 219 4.07 -7.38 -18.92
N LEU A 220 3.08 -7.77 -18.10
CA LEU A 220 2.11 -8.82 -18.42
C LEU A 220 1.22 -8.42 -19.61
N HIS A 221 0.67 -7.21 -19.61
CA HIS A 221 -0.24 -6.73 -20.64
C HIS A 221 0.41 -6.57 -22.02
N THR A 222 1.71 -6.24 -22.03
CA THR A 222 2.49 -6.06 -23.26
C THR A 222 3.12 -7.35 -23.77
N ALA A 223 3.20 -8.41 -22.94
CA ALA A 223 3.88 -9.66 -23.26
C ALA A 223 3.43 -10.29 -24.59
N GLU A 224 2.13 -10.25 -24.87
CA GLU A 224 1.54 -10.89 -26.06
C GLU A 224 1.25 -9.89 -27.20
N ARG A 225 1.41 -8.59 -26.94
CA ARG A 225 0.98 -7.51 -27.84
C ARG A 225 2.14 -6.75 -28.48
N VAL A 226 3.29 -6.75 -27.84
CA VAL A 226 4.48 -6.01 -28.28
C VAL A 226 5.64 -6.98 -28.43
N THR A 227 5.89 -7.40 -29.67
CA THR A 227 6.95 -8.37 -30.01
C THR A 227 8.34 -7.76 -30.01
N ASN A 228 8.47 -6.44 -30.23
CA ASN A 228 9.75 -5.76 -30.17
C ASN A 228 10.18 -5.53 -28.72
N HIS A 229 11.21 -6.25 -28.28
CA HIS A 229 11.74 -6.19 -26.91
C HIS A 229 12.17 -4.77 -26.51
N GLY A 230 12.81 -4.01 -27.40
CA GLY A 230 13.24 -2.64 -27.11
C GLY A 230 12.06 -1.71 -26.83
N VAL A 231 11.04 -1.73 -27.70
CA VAL A 231 9.80 -0.95 -27.51
C VAL A 231 9.08 -1.36 -26.22
N ARG A 232 9.02 -2.66 -25.93
CA ARG A 232 8.39 -3.19 -24.72
C ARG A 232 9.11 -2.69 -23.46
N ILE A 233 10.44 -2.77 -23.41
CA ILE A 233 11.25 -2.27 -22.29
C ILE A 233 11.03 -0.78 -22.10
N THR A 234 11.03 0.01 -23.18
CA THR A 234 10.79 1.45 -23.10
C THR A 234 9.41 1.78 -22.55
N LEU A 235 8.35 1.10 -23.02
CA LEU A 235 6.99 1.30 -22.51
C LEU A 235 6.87 0.92 -21.02
N VAL A 236 7.38 -0.25 -20.64
CA VAL A 236 7.28 -0.78 -19.28
C VAL A 236 8.10 0.04 -18.28
N GLY A 237 9.30 0.48 -18.65
CA GLY A 237 10.17 1.29 -17.79
C GLY A 237 9.77 2.76 -17.70
N SER A 238 9.21 3.34 -18.77
CA SER A 238 8.80 4.75 -18.79
C SER A 238 7.55 5.03 -17.96
N ALA A 239 6.59 4.11 -17.89
CA ALA A 239 5.36 4.30 -17.11
C ALA A 239 5.59 4.61 -15.61
N PRO A 240 6.34 3.81 -14.83
CA PRO A 240 6.63 4.13 -13.43
C PRO A 240 7.57 5.34 -13.29
N SER A 241 8.47 5.56 -14.26
CA SER A 241 9.37 6.71 -14.27
C SER A 241 8.60 8.03 -14.46
N LEU A 242 7.63 8.05 -15.37
CA LEU A 242 6.77 9.21 -15.59
C LEU A 242 5.93 9.51 -14.34
N LEU A 243 5.34 8.47 -13.74
CA LEU A 243 4.59 8.65 -12.48
C LEU A 243 5.50 9.22 -11.39
N LEU A 244 6.69 8.64 -11.21
CA LEU A 244 7.67 9.13 -10.24
C LEU A 244 8.02 10.60 -10.46
N VAL A 245 8.30 11.01 -11.70
CA VAL A 245 8.63 12.42 -12.02
C VAL A 245 7.45 13.36 -11.75
N LEU A 246 6.23 12.94 -12.08
CA LEU A 246 5.02 13.75 -11.86
C LEU A 246 4.61 13.84 -10.40
N SER A 247 4.96 12.84 -9.58
CA SER A 247 4.66 12.79 -8.15
C SER A 247 5.86 13.10 -7.26
N ALA A 248 7.03 13.39 -7.83
CA ALA A 248 8.24 13.66 -7.07
C ALA A 248 8.06 14.99 -6.32
N GLY A 249 8.01 14.89 -4.99
CA GLY A 249 8.11 16.05 -4.12
C GLY A 249 9.52 16.69 -4.17
N PRO A 250 9.94 17.41 -3.11
CA PRO A 250 11.23 18.10 -3.07
C PRO A 250 12.40 17.12 -2.82
N ILE A 251 12.60 16.15 -3.71
CA ILE A 251 13.60 15.09 -3.56
C ILE A 251 14.79 15.37 -4.49
N PRO A 252 16.02 15.04 -4.07
CA PRO A 252 17.19 15.21 -4.91
C PRO A 252 17.01 14.57 -6.30
N VAL A 253 17.23 15.36 -7.35
CA VAL A 253 17.12 14.91 -8.76
C VAL A 253 17.95 13.66 -9.02
N LEU A 254 19.10 13.53 -8.36
CA LEU A 254 19.94 12.33 -8.46
C LEU A 254 19.20 11.05 -8.05
N LEU A 255 18.38 11.09 -6.99
CA LEU A 255 17.61 9.92 -6.55
C LEU A 255 16.50 9.57 -7.54
N ILE A 256 15.86 10.58 -8.14
CA ILE A 256 14.89 10.37 -9.21
C ILE A 256 15.56 9.67 -10.39
N ILE A 257 16.74 10.13 -10.81
CA ILE A 257 17.51 9.51 -11.90
C ILE A 257 17.86 8.06 -11.56
N VAL A 258 18.41 7.81 -10.36
CA VAL A 258 18.77 6.46 -9.92
C VAL A 258 17.55 5.53 -9.89
N GLN A 259 16.41 6.01 -9.42
CA GLN A 259 15.17 5.23 -9.37
C GLN A 259 14.59 4.98 -10.77
N CYS A 260 14.66 5.94 -11.69
CA CYS A 260 14.30 5.71 -13.09
C CYS A 260 15.19 4.63 -13.71
N LEU A 261 16.51 4.69 -13.49
CA LEU A 261 17.45 3.67 -13.98
C LEU A 261 17.09 2.29 -13.42
N SER A 262 16.77 2.18 -12.13
CA SER A 262 16.36 0.90 -11.52
C SER A 262 15.08 0.35 -12.14
N PHE A 263 14.11 1.21 -12.50
CA PHE A 263 12.90 0.80 -13.23
C PHE A 263 13.20 0.28 -14.63
N PHE A 264 14.08 0.95 -15.38
CA PHE A 264 14.50 0.47 -16.69
C PHE A 264 15.27 -0.84 -16.61
N THR A 265 16.11 -1.03 -15.58
CA THR A 265 16.79 -2.30 -15.33
C THR A 265 15.78 -3.40 -15.00
N ALA A 266 14.83 -3.15 -14.11
CA ALA A 266 13.78 -4.11 -13.76
C ALA A 266 12.89 -4.46 -14.97
N ALA A 267 12.51 -3.47 -15.78
CA ALA A 267 11.77 -3.66 -17.02
C ALA A 267 12.57 -4.50 -18.03
N ALA A 268 13.87 -4.25 -18.18
CA ALA A 268 14.76 -5.03 -19.04
C ALA A 268 14.86 -6.48 -18.59
N ILE A 269 15.02 -6.73 -17.28
CA ILE A 269 15.02 -8.09 -16.73
C ILE A 269 13.69 -8.77 -17.04
N LEU A 270 12.58 -8.15 -16.69
CA LEU A 270 11.24 -8.72 -16.87
C LEU A 270 10.92 -9.01 -18.34
N CYS A 271 11.16 -8.05 -19.24
CA CYS A 271 10.78 -8.18 -20.65
C CYS A 271 11.63 -9.18 -21.44
N ASN A 272 12.77 -9.59 -20.88
CA ASN A 272 13.64 -10.63 -21.42
C ASN A 272 13.40 -12.01 -20.79
N THR A 273 12.50 -12.13 -19.80
CA THR A 273 12.05 -13.43 -19.29
C THR A 273 10.92 -14.01 -20.15
N PRO A 274 10.77 -15.35 -20.19
CA PRO A 274 9.66 -15.99 -20.89
C PRO A 274 8.29 -15.45 -20.45
N THR A 275 7.33 -15.46 -21.37
CA THR A 275 5.96 -15.05 -21.09
C THR A 275 5.38 -15.87 -19.93
N PRO A 276 4.70 -15.25 -18.96
CA PRO A 276 4.15 -15.97 -17.83
C PRO A 276 3.10 -17.02 -18.26
N TYR A 277 3.01 -18.10 -17.49
CA TYR A 277 2.02 -19.19 -17.68
C TYR A 277 0.61 -18.81 -17.18
N PHE A 278 0.32 -17.52 -17.00
CA PHE A 278 -0.95 -17.05 -16.46
C PHE A 278 -1.42 -15.79 -17.20
N ARG A 279 -2.73 -15.57 -17.19
CA ARG A 279 -3.36 -14.35 -17.71
C ARG A 279 -4.35 -13.79 -16.69
N ARG A 280 -4.60 -12.48 -16.77
CA ARG A 280 -5.64 -11.79 -15.98
C ARG A 280 -6.54 -10.99 -16.90
N SER A 281 -7.82 -10.93 -16.57
CA SER A 281 -8.75 -10.06 -17.29
C SER A 281 -8.66 -8.64 -16.72
N PRO A 282 -8.16 -7.65 -17.49
CA PRO A 282 -8.01 -6.30 -16.98
C PRO A 282 -9.36 -5.65 -16.69
N THR A 283 -10.37 -5.88 -17.52
CA THR A 283 -11.68 -5.23 -17.38
C THR A 283 -12.64 -6.00 -16.46
N PRO A 284 -13.46 -5.28 -15.66
CA PRO A 284 -13.46 -3.82 -15.49
C PRO A 284 -12.41 -3.31 -14.48
N TRP A 285 -11.84 -4.20 -13.67
CA TRP A 285 -11.25 -3.84 -12.38
C TRP A 285 -9.91 -3.09 -12.48
N LEU A 286 -9.00 -3.49 -13.36
CA LEU A 286 -7.70 -2.83 -13.48
C LEU A 286 -7.85 -1.36 -13.93
N PRO A 287 -8.61 -1.02 -14.99
CA PRO A 287 -8.86 0.38 -15.35
C PRO A 287 -9.55 1.19 -14.25
N VAL A 288 -10.52 0.61 -13.54
CA VAL A 288 -11.20 1.29 -12.42
C VAL A 288 -10.21 1.62 -11.31
N GLY A 289 -9.37 0.66 -10.90
CA GLY A 289 -8.36 0.88 -9.86
C GLY A 289 -7.28 1.88 -10.27
N VAL A 290 -6.76 1.79 -11.50
CA VAL A 290 -5.77 2.75 -12.02
C VAL A 290 -6.36 4.16 -12.12
N GLY A 291 -7.58 4.29 -12.65
CA GLY A 291 -8.27 5.57 -12.75
C GLY A 291 -8.54 6.19 -11.39
N ALA A 292 -8.98 5.40 -10.41
CA ALA A 292 -9.20 5.86 -9.04
C ALA A 292 -7.88 6.31 -8.37
N PHE A 293 -6.79 5.57 -8.57
CA PHE A 293 -5.47 5.93 -8.04
C PHE A 293 -4.96 7.25 -8.63
N ILE A 294 -5.01 7.41 -9.96
CA ILE A 294 -4.57 8.65 -10.64
C ILE A 294 -5.42 9.83 -10.20
N LEU A 295 -6.75 9.68 -10.16
CA LEU A 295 -7.64 10.73 -9.67
C LEU A 295 -7.34 11.07 -8.20
N GLY A 296 -7.09 10.05 -7.38
CA GLY A 296 -6.64 10.19 -5.99
C GLY A 296 -5.40 11.06 -5.89
N LEU A 297 -4.35 10.75 -6.65
CA LEU A 297 -3.11 11.53 -6.67
C LEU A 297 -3.35 12.98 -7.08
N ILE A 298 -4.24 13.23 -8.04
CA ILE A 298 -4.58 14.59 -8.48
C ILE A 298 -5.29 15.37 -7.37
N ILE A 299 -6.32 14.78 -6.73
CA ILE A 299 -7.08 15.50 -5.70
C ILE A 299 -6.28 15.71 -4.42
N TRP A 300 -5.37 14.79 -4.09
CA TRP A 300 -4.49 14.88 -2.93
C TRP A 300 -3.64 16.16 -2.95
N GLN A 301 -3.17 16.58 -4.13
CA GLN A 301 -2.39 17.81 -4.31
C GLN A 301 -3.18 19.09 -3.94
N PHE A 302 -4.51 19.08 -4.06
CA PHE A 302 -5.35 20.21 -3.66
C PHE A 302 -5.68 20.23 -2.16
N GLY A 303 -5.43 19.11 -1.46
CA GLY A 303 -5.70 18.93 -0.04
C GLY A 303 -4.50 19.17 0.87
N LEU A 304 -3.40 19.70 0.34
CA LEU A 304 -2.22 20.03 1.13
C LEU A 304 -2.36 21.41 1.79
N GLU A 305 -1.83 21.53 3.01
CA GLU A 305 -1.75 22.80 3.73
C GLU A 305 -1.04 23.88 2.88
N GLY A 306 -1.52 25.12 2.96
CA GLY A 306 -0.95 26.26 2.22
C GLY A 306 -1.40 26.36 0.75
N THR A 307 -2.15 25.39 0.23
CA THR A 307 -2.75 25.50 -1.09
C THR A 307 -4.01 26.38 -1.07
N THR A 308 -4.31 27.06 -2.18
CA THR A 308 -5.48 27.98 -2.27
C THR A 308 -6.84 27.30 -2.14
N ARG A 309 -6.88 25.96 -2.25
CA ARG A 309 -8.09 25.16 -2.13
C ARG A 309 -8.22 24.45 -0.79
N CYS A 310 -7.19 24.54 0.07
CA CYS A 310 -7.29 24.03 1.42
C CYS A 310 -8.27 24.90 2.24
N ASN A 311 -9.35 24.27 2.70
CA ASN A 311 -10.25 24.85 3.70
C ASN A 311 -10.31 23.93 4.94
N PRO A 312 -9.61 24.29 6.03
CA PRO A 312 -9.52 23.44 7.21
C PRO A 312 -10.85 23.20 7.94
N GLU A 313 -11.82 24.09 7.78
CA GLU A 313 -13.08 24.02 8.53
C GLU A 313 -14.20 23.27 7.81
N THR A 314 -14.03 22.95 6.52
CA THR A 314 -15.08 22.29 5.74
C THR A 314 -15.21 20.81 6.10
N PHE A 315 -16.45 20.31 6.06
CA PHE A 315 -16.68 18.86 6.15
C PHE A 315 -16.14 18.10 4.95
N PHE A 316 -16.06 18.75 3.77
CA PHE A 316 -15.41 18.16 2.62
C PHE A 316 -13.90 18.36 2.72
N GLN A 317 -13.17 17.25 2.84
CA GLN A 317 -11.70 17.23 2.83
C GLN A 317 -11.22 16.48 1.59
N TYR A 318 -10.35 17.10 0.79
CA TYR A 318 -9.76 16.46 -0.40
C TYR A 318 -8.98 15.20 -0.03
N HIS A 319 -8.31 15.22 1.13
CA HIS A 319 -7.56 14.09 1.65
C HIS A 319 -8.46 12.89 2.00
N ALA A 320 -9.62 13.14 2.62
CA ALA A 320 -10.64 12.10 2.81
C ALA A 320 -11.16 11.54 1.46
N GLY A 321 -11.30 12.38 0.43
CA GLY A 321 -11.59 11.92 -0.93
C GLY A 321 -10.50 11.00 -1.50
N TRP A 322 -9.23 11.29 -1.20
CA TRP A 322 -8.09 10.44 -1.58
C TRP A 322 -8.17 9.07 -0.90
N HIS A 323 -8.55 9.00 0.39
CA HIS A 323 -8.79 7.71 1.07
C HIS A 323 -9.84 6.87 0.36
N LEU A 324 -10.98 7.45 -0.01
CA LEU A 324 -12.07 6.73 -0.67
C LEU A 324 -11.65 6.20 -2.06
N LEU A 325 -10.95 7.02 -2.84
CA LEU A 325 -10.49 6.62 -4.17
C LEU A 325 -9.41 5.53 -4.10
N THR A 326 -8.48 5.63 -3.18
CA THR A 326 -7.45 4.61 -3.01
C THR A 326 -8.00 3.33 -2.36
N ALA A 327 -9.03 3.41 -1.51
CA ALA A 327 -9.78 2.23 -1.07
C ALA A 327 -10.48 1.54 -2.24
N LEU A 328 -11.02 2.31 -3.19
CA LEU A 328 -11.55 1.76 -4.45
C LEU A 328 -10.44 1.10 -5.29
N THR A 329 -9.23 1.67 -5.32
CA THR A 329 -8.04 1.04 -5.94
C THR A 329 -7.74 -0.30 -5.28
N VAL A 330 -7.71 -0.36 -3.95
CA VAL A 330 -7.49 -1.59 -3.18
C VAL A 330 -8.55 -2.64 -3.54
N PHE A 331 -9.82 -2.27 -3.49
CA PHE A 331 -10.91 -3.17 -3.86
C PHE A 331 -10.73 -3.71 -5.28
N SER A 332 -10.46 -2.81 -6.23
CA SER A 332 -10.32 -3.13 -7.64
C SER A 332 -9.13 -4.06 -7.92
N LEU A 333 -7.98 -3.84 -7.29
CA LEU A 333 -6.81 -4.71 -7.44
C LEU A 333 -7.07 -6.13 -6.92
N GLY A 334 -7.71 -6.28 -5.76
CA GLY A 334 -8.08 -7.61 -5.26
C GLY A 334 -9.08 -8.33 -6.16
N ARG A 335 -10.05 -7.61 -6.75
CA ARG A 335 -10.98 -8.17 -7.75
C ARG A 335 -10.27 -8.53 -9.05
N TYR A 336 -9.30 -7.74 -9.47
CA TYR A 336 -8.47 -8.02 -10.64
C TYR A 336 -7.63 -9.29 -10.46
N PHE A 337 -6.98 -9.50 -9.31
CA PHE A 337 -6.22 -10.73 -9.06
C PHE A 337 -7.08 -12.00 -9.05
N GLN A 338 -8.35 -11.91 -8.65
CA GLN A 338 -9.29 -13.03 -8.73
C GLN A 338 -9.55 -13.52 -10.16
N THR A 339 -9.34 -12.66 -11.17
CA THR A 339 -9.53 -13.01 -12.60
C THR A 339 -8.39 -13.83 -13.18
N GLU A 340 -7.34 -14.11 -12.41
CA GLU A 340 -6.18 -14.85 -12.88
C GLU A 340 -6.56 -16.29 -13.28
N ILE A 341 -6.05 -16.73 -14.43
CA ILE A 341 -6.17 -18.10 -14.90
C ILE A 341 -4.81 -18.60 -15.38
N GLU A 342 -4.50 -19.86 -15.09
CA GLU A 342 -3.33 -20.53 -15.66
C GLU A 342 -3.59 -20.85 -17.14
N VAL A 343 -2.65 -20.46 -18.00
CA VAL A 343 -2.60 -20.86 -19.39
C VAL A 343 -1.83 -22.16 -19.43
N ARG A 344 -2.53 -23.29 -19.51
CA ARG A 344 -1.88 -24.57 -19.78
C ARG A 344 -1.32 -24.50 -21.20
N ALA A 345 -0.05 -24.85 -21.37
CA ALA A 345 0.44 -25.21 -22.70
C ALA A 345 -0.42 -26.39 -23.18
N GLU A 346 -1.10 -26.23 -24.31
CA GLU A 346 -1.60 -27.40 -25.03
C GLU A 346 -0.38 -28.26 -25.32
N SER A 347 -0.35 -29.46 -24.75
CA SER A 347 0.64 -30.46 -25.10
C SER A 347 0.39 -30.84 -26.55
N GLU A 348 1.17 -30.29 -27.47
CA GLU A 348 1.30 -30.80 -28.84
C GLU A 348 1.90 -32.21 -28.85
#